data_AF-A0A3M1F6X5-F1
#
_entry.id   AF-A0A3M1F6X5-F1
#
_cell.length_a   1.000
_cell.length_b   1.000
_cell.length_c   1.000
_cell.angle_alpha   90.00
_cell.angle_beta   90.00
_cell.angle_gamma   90.00
#
_symmetry.space_group_name_H-M   'P 1'
#
loop_
_entity.id
_entity.type
_entity.pdbx_description
1 polymer ?
#
loop_
_entity_poly.entity_id
_entity_poly.type
_entity_poly.pdbx_seq_one_letter_code
_entity_poly.pdbx_strand_id
1 'polypeptide(L)'
;MHRQGEREVPLPAYIGAYLVKLEMHLPTFGHLRRFLVAHPALVWALGFPLVYDDRRQIDIEACLPSQQHFGRKLTRLPNPVLQSLLDSQVIWLQQQLGEGFGNTVSIDTKHIVAWVKENNPKAYIKEGRFDKTQQPAGDQDCKLGCKRRRNQVTPTKEGQPVSEKVSIGEYYWG
;
A
#
# COMPACT_ATOMS: atom_id res chain seq x y z
N MET A 1 -21.93 -23.96 8.50
CA MET A 1 -20.50 -23.90 8.11
C MET A 1 -20.32 -24.64 6.80
N HIS A 2 -20.48 -23.95 5.67
CA HIS A 2 -20.08 -24.51 4.37
C HIS A 2 -18.66 -24.05 4.07
N ARG A 3 -17.70 -24.98 4.14
CA ARG A 3 -16.42 -24.83 3.44
C ARG A 3 -16.72 -24.99 1.94
N GLN A 4 -17.15 -23.90 1.30
CA GLN A 4 -17.01 -23.80 -0.14
C GLN A 4 -15.51 -23.85 -0.43
N GLY A 5 -15.09 -24.78 -1.30
CA GLY A 5 -13.69 -24.86 -1.75
C GLY A 5 -13.23 -23.45 -2.15
N GLU A 6 -12.02 -23.07 -1.72
CA GLU A 6 -11.43 -21.77 -2.04
C GLU A 6 -11.39 -21.61 -3.57
N ARG A 7 -12.43 -21.00 -4.15
CA ARG A 7 -12.49 -20.69 -5.57
C ARG A 7 -11.33 -19.74 -5.84
N GLU A 8 -10.48 -20.10 -6.79
CA GLU A 8 -9.28 -19.33 -7.06
C GLU A 8 -9.67 -18.03 -7.77
N VAL A 9 -9.76 -16.94 -6.99
CA VAL A 9 -9.92 -15.60 -7.53
C VAL A 9 -8.61 -15.21 -8.23
N PRO A 10 -8.64 -14.76 -9.48
CA PRO A 10 -7.43 -14.45 -10.25
C PRO A 10 -6.69 -13.25 -9.65
N LEU A 11 -5.36 -13.29 -9.67
CA LEU A 11 -4.51 -12.21 -9.13
C LEU A 11 -4.84 -10.82 -9.72
N PRO A 12 -5.10 -10.66 -11.03
CA PRO A 12 -5.53 -9.38 -11.60
C PRO A 12 -6.77 -8.76 -10.93
N ALA A 13 -7.74 -9.56 -10.48
CA ALA A 13 -8.92 -9.05 -9.79
C ALA A 13 -8.57 -8.41 -8.44
N TYR A 14 -7.62 -8.99 -7.70
CA TYR A 14 -7.11 -8.40 -6.47
C TYR A 14 -6.36 -7.08 -6.73
N ILE A 15 -5.52 -7.05 -7.77
CA ILE A 15 -4.76 -5.86 -8.14
C ILE A 15 -5.71 -4.74 -8.57
N GLY A 16 -6.64 -5.03 -9.48
CA GLY A 16 -7.62 -4.07 -9.96
C GLY A 16 -8.51 -3.54 -8.83
N ALA A 17 -8.99 -4.40 -7.94
CA ALA A 17 -9.73 -3.95 -6.75
C ALA A 17 -8.88 -3.08 -5.82
N TYR A 18 -7.58 -3.35 -5.70
CA TYR A 18 -6.68 -2.49 -4.93
C TYR A 18 -6.47 -1.13 -5.61
N LEU A 19 -6.36 -1.08 -6.94
CA LEU A 19 -6.31 0.18 -7.69
C LEU A 19 -7.60 1.00 -7.49
N VAL A 20 -8.77 0.36 -7.51
CA VAL A 20 -10.05 1.03 -7.17
C VAL A 20 -10.02 1.58 -5.74
N LYS A 21 -9.47 0.84 -4.78
CA LYS A 21 -9.31 1.33 -3.39
C LYS A 21 -8.46 2.61 -3.34
N LEU A 22 -7.38 2.67 -4.10
CA LEU A 22 -6.47 3.82 -4.15
C LEU A 22 -7.15 5.01 -4.81
N GLU A 23 -7.73 4.82 -6.00
CA GLU A 23 -8.43 5.84 -6.78
C GLU A 23 -9.59 6.47 -5.99
N MET A 24 -10.40 5.63 -5.33
CA MET A 24 -11.56 6.08 -4.56
C MET A 24 -11.19 6.49 -3.12
N HIS A 25 -9.90 6.57 -2.78
CA HIS A 25 -9.40 6.92 -1.45
C HIS A 25 -10.04 6.13 -0.29
N LEU A 26 -10.34 4.85 -0.51
CA LEU A 26 -11.05 4.03 0.47
C LEU A 26 -10.10 3.62 1.60
N PRO A 27 -10.39 3.92 2.87
CA PRO A 27 -9.41 3.81 3.96
C PRO A 27 -9.10 2.35 4.32
N THR A 28 -10.09 1.46 4.25
CA THR A 28 -9.92 0.05 4.64
C THR A 28 -10.46 -0.91 3.58
N PHE A 29 -10.01 -2.17 3.61
CA PHE A 29 -10.56 -3.22 2.75
C PHE A 29 -12.04 -3.50 3.01
N GLY A 30 -12.56 -3.20 4.20
CA GLY A 30 -14.00 -3.24 4.47
C GLY A 30 -14.76 -2.14 3.74
N HIS A 31 -14.16 -0.96 3.54
CA HIS A 31 -14.73 0.09 2.68
C HIS A 31 -14.67 -0.32 1.20
N LEU A 32 -13.54 -0.89 0.75
CA LEU A 32 -13.44 -1.45 -0.60
C LEU A 32 -14.53 -2.48 -0.88
N ARG A 33 -14.73 -3.44 0.03
CA ARG A 33 -15.72 -4.49 -0.17
C ARG A 33 -17.14 -3.91 -0.25
N ARG A 34 -17.52 -3.01 0.66
CA ARG A 34 -18.82 -2.31 0.60
C ARG A 34 -18.99 -1.52 -0.69
N PHE A 35 -17.92 -0.85 -1.15
CA PHE A 35 -17.93 -0.11 -2.41
C PHE A 35 -18.17 -1.03 -3.61
N LEU A 36 -17.48 -2.17 -3.69
CA LEU A 36 -17.66 -3.14 -4.78
C LEU A 36 -19.06 -3.78 -4.78
N VAL A 37 -19.64 -4.03 -3.61
CA VAL A 37 -21.03 -4.51 -3.50
C VAL A 37 -22.01 -3.46 -4.05
N ALA A 38 -21.80 -2.18 -3.74
CA ALA A 38 -22.62 -1.09 -4.26
C ALA A 38 -22.45 -0.86 -5.77
N HIS A 39 -21.36 -1.36 -6.36
CA HIS A 39 -21.02 -1.20 -7.79
C HIS A 39 -20.79 -2.56 -8.46
N PRO A 40 -21.85 -3.38 -8.63
CA PRO A 40 -21.74 -4.77 -9.06
C PRO A 40 -21.09 -4.94 -10.45
N ALA A 41 -21.21 -3.94 -11.33
CA ALA A 41 -20.54 -3.94 -12.62
C ALA A 41 -19.00 -4.03 -12.49
N LEU A 42 -18.41 -3.44 -11.44
CA LEU A 42 -16.97 -3.54 -11.17
C LEU A 42 -16.56 -4.95 -10.78
N VAL A 43 -17.42 -5.71 -10.10
CA VAL A 43 -17.11 -7.10 -9.71
C VAL A 43 -16.87 -7.95 -10.96
N TRP A 44 -17.72 -7.79 -11.98
CA TRP A 44 -17.54 -8.44 -13.27
C TRP A 44 -16.35 -7.86 -14.05
N ALA A 45 -16.24 -6.53 -14.16
CA ALA A 45 -15.18 -5.87 -14.94
C ALA A 45 -13.77 -6.16 -14.42
N LEU A 46 -13.61 -6.31 -13.11
CA LEU A 46 -12.35 -6.68 -12.47
C LEU A 46 -12.03 -8.18 -12.59
N GLY A 47 -12.97 -9.00 -13.07
CA GLY A 47 -12.78 -10.43 -13.27
C GLY A 47 -12.96 -11.29 -12.02
N PHE A 48 -13.78 -10.86 -11.05
CA PHE A 48 -14.14 -11.74 -9.94
C PHE A 48 -15.06 -12.87 -10.43
N PRO A 49 -14.87 -14.12 -9.96
CA PRO A 49 -15.74 -15.23 -10.33
C PRO A 49 -17.18 -14.98 -9.87
N LEU A 50 -18.14 -15.09 -10.80
CA LEU A 50 -19.55 -14.93 -10.48
C LEU A 50 -20.10 -16.14 -9.72
N VAL A 51 -20.88 -15.84 -8.69
CA VAL A 51 -21.60 -16.82 -7.85
C VAL A 51 -23.08 -16.53 -8.02
N TYR A 52 -23.86 -17.59 -8.22
CA TYR A 52 -25.30 -17.52 -8.37
C TYR A 52 -25.97 -18.17 -7.17
N ASP A 53 -27.05 -17.58 -6.68
CA ASP A 53 -27.89 -18.14 -5.64
C ASP A 53 -28.81 -19.25 -6.19
N ASP A 54 -29.63 -19.84 -5.32
CA ASP A 54 -30.60 -20.89 -5.68
C ASP A 54 -31.65 -20.40 -6.71
N ARG A 55 -31.85 -19.09 -6.82
CA ARG A 55 -32.76 -18.44 -7.77
C ARG A 55 -32.06 -18.06 -9.08
N ARG A 56 -30.80 -18.47 -9.26
CA ARG A 56 -29.94 -18.12 -10.40
C ARG A 56 -29.69 -16.61 -10.54
N GLN A 57 -29.77 -15.86 -9.45
CA GLN A 57 -29.37 -14.45 -9.39
C GLN A 57 -27.93 -14.34 -8.90
N ILE A 58 -27.20 -13.32 -9.35
CA ILE A 58 -25.81 -13.12 -8.95
C ILE A 58 -25.79 -12.68 -7.48
N ASP A 59 -25.13 -13.46 -6.64
CA ASP A 59 -24.81 -13.11 -5.26
C ASP A 59 -23.47 -12.35 -5.24
N ILE A 60 -23.55 -11.02 -5.31
CA ILE A 60 -22.39 -10.12 -5.34
C ILE A 60 -21.53 -10.25 -4.08
N GLU A 61 -22.16 -10.48 -2.93
CA GLU A 61 -21.48 -10.63 -1.65
C GLU A 61 -20.61 -11.90 -1.65
N ALA A 62 -21.11 -12.99 -2.23
CA ALA A 62 -20.39 -14.25 -2.39
C ALA A 62 -19.32 -14.22 -3.50
N CYS A 63 -19.43 -13.31 -4.48
CA CYS A 63 -18.40 -13.12 -5.52
C CYS A 63 -17.10 -12.53 -4.96
N LEU A 64 -17.19 -11.80 -3.84
CA LEU A 64 -16.09 -11.01 -3.30
C LEU A 64 -15.36 -11.72 -2.16
N PRO A 65 -14.02 -11.69 -2.13
CA PRO A 65 -13.26 -12.22 -1.01
C PRO A 65 -13.51 -11.38 0.26
N SER A 66 -13.26 -11.98 1.41
CA SER A 66 -13.35 -11.27 2.69
C SER A 66 -12.26 -10.20 2.80
N GLN A 67 -12.48 -9.20 3.66
CA GLN A 67 -11.47 -8.16 3.96
C GLN A 67 -10.12 -8.77 4.38
N GLN A 68 -10.14 -9.84 5.18
CA GLN A 68 -8.91 -10.51 5.63
C GLN A 68 -8.20 -11.20 4.45
N HIS A 69 -8.96 -11.81 3.53
CA HIS A 69 -8.40 -12.48 2.38
C HIS A 69 -7.78 -11.48 1.37
N PHE A 70 -8.42 -10.32 1.14
CA PHE A 70 -7.85 -9.21 0.39
C PHE A 70 -6.48 -8.80 0.92
N GLY A 71 -6.41 -8.50 2.23
CA GLY A 71 -5.16 -8.13 2.88
C GLY A 71 -4.09 -9.21 2.71
N ARG A 72 -4.42 -10.47 3.02
CA ARG A 72 -3.49 -11.60 2.93
C ARG A 72 -2.92 -11.80 1.53
N LYS A 73 -3.74 -11.67 0.48
CA LYS A 73 -3.31 -11.85 -0.91
C LYS A 73 -2.35 -10.74 -1.35
N LEU A 74 -2.67 -9.48 -1.04
CA LEU A 74 -1.83 -8.34 -1.42
C LEU A 74 -0.50 -8.30 -0.67
N THR A 75 -0.46 -8.75 0.59
CA THR A 75 0.83 -8.91 1.32
C THR A 75 1.74 -9.96 0.68
N ARG A 76 1.20 -10.87 -0.12
CA ARG A 76 1.94 -11.95 -0.81
C ARG A 76 2.10 -11.68 -2.30
N LEU A 77 1.89 -10.44 -2.75
CA LEU A 77 1.98 -10.13 -4.17
C LEU A 77 3.42 -10.35 -4.68
N PRO A 78 3.63 -11.11 -5.76
CA PRO A 78 4.97 -11.32 -6.29
C PRO A 78 5.58 -10.00 -6.76
N ASN A 79 6.81 -9.71 -6.35
CA ASN A 79 7.52 -8.51 -6.79
C ASN A 79 7.60 -8.35 -8.33
N PRO A 80 7.80 -9.43 -9.13
CA PRO A 80 7.81 -9.30 -10.59
C PRO A 80 6.54 -8.66 -11.18
N VAL A 81 5.38 -8.88 -10.55
CA VAL A 81 4.12 -8.26 -10.99
C VAL A 81 4.15 -6.75 -10.73
N LEU A 82 4.71 -6.32 -9.60
CA LEU A 82 4.86 -4.88 -9.28
C LEU A 82 5.85 -4.19 -10.23
N GLN A 83 6.97 -4.86 -10.56
CA GLN A 83 7.92 -4.34 -11.54
C GLN A 83 7.26 -4.19 -12.92
N SER A 84 6.53 -5.21 -13.37
CA SER A 84 5.81 -5.15 -14.64
C SER A 84 4.78 -4.01 -14.70
N LEU A 85 4.07 -3.74 -13.59
CA LEU A 85 3.16 -2.60 -13.50
C LEU A 85 3.90 -1.25 -13.60
N LEU A 86 5.04 -1.12 -12.91
CA LEU A 86 5.89 0.08 -12.99
C LEU A 86 6.42 0.29 -14.40
N ASP A 87 7.01 -0.73 -15.02
CA ASP A 87 7.54 -0.68 -16.38
C ASP A 87 6.46 -0.25 -17.38
N SER A 88 5.26 -0.82 -17.25
CA SER A 88 4.12 -0.47 -18.11
C SER A 88 3.71 0.99 -17.96
N GLN A 89 3.76 1.54 -16.74
CA GLN A 89 3.47 2.96 -16.51
C GLN A 89 4.56 3.86 -17.11
N VAL A 90 5.83 3.49 -16.99
CA VAL A 90 6.94 4.25 -17.59
C VAL A 90 6.82 4.25 -19.12
N ILE A 91 6.53 3.10 -19.74
CA ILE A 91 6.29 2.99 -21.17
C ILE A 91 5.10 3.86 -21.60
N TRP A 92 4.00 3.80 -20.85
CA TRP A 92 2.82 4.63 -21.13
C TRP A 92 3.15 6.13 -21.05
N LEU A 93 3.88 6.56 -20.02
CA LEU A 93 4.32 7.95 -19.89
C LEU A 93 5.24 8.39 -21.03
N GLN A 94 6.17 7.53 -21.45
CA GLN A 94 7.04 7.81 -22.58
C GLN A 94 6.22 8.05 -23.86
N GLN A 95 5.18 7.24 -24.11
CA GLN A 95 4.29 7.42 -25.26
C GLN A 95 3.48 8.72 -25.20
N GLN A 96 3.11 9.18 -24.00
CA GLN A 96 2.36 10.43 -23.83
C GLN A 96 3.24 11.68 -23.93
N LEU A 97 4.48 11.61 -23.44
CA LEU A 97 5.37 12.77 -23.30
C LEU A 97 6.34 12.93 -24.48
N GLY A 98 6.62 11.85 -25.21
CA GLY A 98 7.39 11.90 -26.45
C GLY A 98 8.90 12.11 -26.26
N GLU A 99 9.52 12.75 -27.24
CA GLU A 99 10.96 12.98 -27.28
C GLU A 99 11.43 13.84 -26.10
N GLY A 100 12.47 13.39 -25.42
CA GLY A 100 13.02 14.06 -24.23
C GLY A 100 12.59 13.45 -22.89
N PHE A 101 11.61 12.54 -22.89
CA PHE A 101 11.27 11.78 -21.68
C PHE A 101 12.48 10.96 -21.22
N GLY A 102 12.87 11.12 -19.94
CA GLY A 102 14.03 10.46 -19.35
C GLY A 102 15.38 11.18 -19.55
N ASN A 103 15.44 12.27 -20.32
CA ASN A 103 16.69 13.04 -20.49
C ASN A 103 17.16 13.72 -19.19
N THR A 104 16.23 14.02 -18.29
CA THR A 104 16.52 14.55 -16.95
C THR A 104 15.81 13.68 -15.93
N VAL A 105 16.61 13.06 -15.06
CA VAL A 105 16.11 12.24 -13.95
C VAL A 105 16.49 12.92 -12.65
N SER A 106 15.49 13.32 -11.87
CA SER A 106 15.70 13.75 -10.48
C SER A 106 15.55 12.52 -9.58
N ILE A 107 16.59 12.22 -8.81
CA ILE A 107 16.61 11.08 -7.89
C ILE A 107 16.62 11.63 -6.46
N ASP A 108 15.62 11.25 -5.67
CA ASP A 108 15.61 11.45 -4.22
C ASP A 108 15.44 10.11 -3.50
N THR A 109 16.12 9.97 -2.37
CA THR A 109 16.03 8.76 -1.53
C THR A 109 15.33 9.09 -0.23
N LYS A 110 14.01 8.85 -0.19
CA LYS A 110 13.21 8.98 1.03
C LYS A 110 13.21 7.67 1.80
N HIS A 111 13.71 7.70 3.04
CA HIS A 111 13.62 6.54 3.92
C HIS A 111 12.20 6.45 4.48
N ILE A 112 11.55 5.29 4.31
CA ILE A 112 10.31 4.96 5.03
C ILE A 112 10.73 4.22 6.30
N VAL A 113 10.53 4.86 7.46
CA VAL A 113 10.81 4.25 8.76
C VAL A 113 9.52 3.69 9.32
N ALA A 114 9.52 2.38 9.61
CA ALA A 114 8.45 1.73 10.35
C ALA A 114 9.00 1.25 11.69
N TRP A 115 8.37 1.66 12.80
CA TRP A 115 8.79 1.27 14.15
C TRP A 115 8.29 -0.13 14.50
N VAL A 116 8.94 -1.16 13.94
CA VAL A 116 8.41 -2.54 13.92
C VAL A 116 8.45 -3.25 15.29
N LYS A 117 9.29 -2.80 16.22
CA LYS A 117 9.51 -3.49 17.51
C LYS A 117 8.33 -3.32 18.49
N GLU A 118 7.68 -2.16 18.46
CA GLU A 118 6.53 -1.85 19.33
C GLU A 118 5.19 -2.03 18.58
N ASN A 119 5.20 -1.95 17.25
CA ASN A 119 4.02 -2.07 16.41
C ASN A 119 3.68 -3.52 16.02
N ASN A 120 4.40 -4.49 16.60
CA ASN A 120 4.15 -5.92 16.44
C ASN A 120 3.65 -6.53 17.77
N PRO A 121 2.34 -6.45 18.09
CA PRO A 121 1.76 -6.98 19.34
C PRO A 121 1.80 -8.53 19.45
N LYS A 122 2.46 -9.23 18.51
CA LYS A 122 2.84 -10.65 18.67
C LYS A 122 4.14 -10.85 19.43
N ALA A 123 4.89 -9.78 19.73
CA ALA A 123 5.89 -9.83 20.78
C ALA A 123 5.14 -9.98 22.10
N TYR A 124 5.44 -11.03 22.87
CA TYR A 124 4.86 -11.24 24.20
C TYR A 124 5.01 -9.96 25.03
N ILE A 125 3.89 -9.25 25.24
CA ILE A 125 3.85 -8.04 26.06
C ILE A 125 3.91 -8.54 27.50
N LYS A 126 4.95 -8.17 28.25
CA LYS A 126 5.18 -8.68 29.62
C LYS A 126 4.03 -8.28 30.55
N GLU A 127 3.38 -7.17 30.22
CA GLU A 127 2.28 -6.55 30.93
C GLU A 127 0.91 -7.24 30.67
N GLY A 128 0.87 -8.26 29.80
CA GLY A 128 -0.33 -9.08 29.57
C GLY A 128 -1.14 -8.66 28.34
N ARG A 129 -2.30 -8.01 28.52
CA ARG A 129 -3.21 -7.65 27.42
C ARG A 129 -2.79 -6.33 26.76
N PHE A 130 -2.99 -6.26 25.44
CA PHE A 130 -2.80 -5.02 24.67
C PHE A 130 -3.72 -3.91 25.20
N ASP A 131 -3.12 -2.80 25.64
CA ASP A 131 -3.82 -1.59 26.08
C ASP A 131 -3.79 -0.54 24.96
N LYS A 132 -4.97 -0.24 24.42
CA LYS A 132 -5.14 0.76 23.33
C LYS A 132 -4.82 2.19 23.78
N THR A 133 -4.79 2.44 25.08
CA THR A 133 -4.50 3.77 25.65
C THR A 133 -3.01 4.01 25.86
N GLN A 134 -2.18 2.96 25.76
CA GLN A 134 -0.73 3.05 25.87
C GLN A 134 -0.10 3.08 24.49
N GLN A 135 0.21 4.30 24.02
CA GLN A 135 0.95 4.47 22.79
C GLN A 135 2.46 4.19 22.98
N PRO A 136 3.10 3.48 22.06
CA PRO A 136 4.53 3.28 22.12
C PRO A 136 5.30 4.59 22.01
N ALA A 137 6.40 4.72 22.75
CA ALA A 137 7.20 5.94 22.77
C ALA A 137 7.81 6.26 21.39
N GLY A 138 8.11 5.24 20.57
CA GLY A 138 8.66 5.42 19.23
C GLY A 138 7.62 5.70 18.14
N ASP A 139 6.32 5.51 18.42
CA ASP A 139 5.26 5.56 17.42
C ASP A 139 3.96 6.14 18.01
N GLN A 140 4.06 7.33 18.63
CA GLN A 140 2.92 8.03 19.24
C GLN A 140 1.79 8.31 18.23
N ASP A 141 2.10 8.39 16.94
CA ASP A 141 1.10 8.80 15.96
C ASP A 141 0.54 7.58 15.20
N CYS A 142 1.22 6.42 15.22
CA CYS A 142 0.98 5.27 14.34
C CYS A 142 0.88 5.67 12.84
N LYS A 143 1.47 6.82 12.48
CA LYS A 143 1.55 7.37 11.13
C LYS A 143 2.95 7.06 10.57
N LEU A 144 3.10 7.08 9.24
CA LEU A 144 4.41 6.97 8.61
C LEU A 144 5.37 8.00 9.21
N GLY A 145 6.32 7.54 10.02
CA GLY A 145 7.14 8.40 10.87
C GLY A 145 8.07 9.34 10.08
N CYS A 146 8.28 10.53 10.61
CA CYS A 146 9.23 11.52 10.10
C CYS A 146 10.66 11.15 10.48
N LYS A 147 11.55 10.96 9.49
CA LYS A 147 13.00 10.93 9.71
C LYS A 147 13.54 12.34 9.53
N ARG A 148 13.94 13.00 10.63
CA ARG A 148 14.69 14.27 10.58
C ARG A 148 15.95 14.07 9.73
N ARG A 149 16.07 14.83 8.63
CA ARG A 149 17.29 14.85 7.81
C ARG A 149 18.25 15.86 8.42
N ARG A 150 19.50 15.45 8.67
CA ARG A 150 20.63 16.37 8.74
C ARG A 150 21.19 16.43 7.32
N ASN A 151 20.83 17.44 6.54
CA ASN A 151 21.50 17.67 5.27
C ASN A 151 22.93 18.08 5.58
N GLN A 152 23.90 17.18 5.45
CA GLN A 152 25.27 17.65 5.32
C GLN A 152 25.32 18.59 4.11
N VAL A 153 25.97 19.74 4.26
CA VAL A 153 26.25 20.64 3.14
C VAL A 153 27.07 19.82 2.14
N THR A 154 26.57 19.68 0.91
CA THR A 154 27.32 19.01 -0.15
C THR A 154 28.63 19.79 -0.34
N PRO A 155 29.80 19.17 -0.12
CA PRO A 155 31.07 19.86 -0.33
C PRO A 155 31.16 20.33 -1.78
N THR A 156 31.49 21.60 -2.00
CA THR A 156 31.70 22.13 -3.35
C THR A 156 33.02 21.63 -3.97
N LYS A 157 33.85 20.92 -3.20
CA LYS A 157 35.11 20.27 -3.60
C LYS A 157 35.29 18.94 -2.86
N GLU A 158 35.94 17.97 -3.50
CA GLU A 158 36.26 16.68 -2.89
C GLU A 158 37.16 16.84 -1.64
N GLY A 159 36.81 16.13 -0.56
CA GLY A 159 37.80 15.65 0.40
C GLY A 159 38.07 16.43 1.70
N GLN A 160 37.12 17.16 2.29
CA GLN A 160 37.27 17.64 3.69
C GLN A 160 36.06 17.33 4.58
N PRO A 161 36.26 16.85 5.83
CA PRO A 161 35.18 16.65 6.79
C PRO A 161 34.66 17.99 7.32
N VAL A 162 33.33 18.09 7.44
CA VAL A 162 32.58 19.31 7.72
C VAL A 162 32.87 19.89 9.12
N SER A 163 33.21 21.18 9.20
CA SER A 163 33.50 21.91 10.46
C SER A 163 32.35 22.82 10.93
N GLU A 164 31.26 22.97 10.18
CA GLU A 164 30.20 23.94 10.50
C GLU A 164 28.84 23.31 10.86
N LYS A 165 28.13 23.97 11.79
CA LYS A 165 26.82 23.55 12.30
C LYS A 165 25.75 23.74 11.23
N VAL A 166 25.21 22.62 10.76
CA VAL A 166 24.13 22.53 9.77
C VAL A 166 22.79 23.00 10.34
N SER A 167 22.03 23.77 9.56
CA SER A 167 20.65 24.17 9.85
C SER A 167 19.69 22.97 9.84
N ILE A 168 18.92 22.81 10.91
CA ILE A 168 17.88 21.79 11.04
C ILE A 168 16.60 22.35 10.43
N GLY A 169 16.19 21.85 9.26
CA GLY A 169 14.88 22.15 8.67
C GLY A 169 13.89 21.04 8.99
N GLU A 170 12.73 21.42 9.55
CA GLU A 170 11.60 20.52 9.74
C GLU A 170 10.58 20.77 8.62
N TYR A 171 10.24 19.72 7.88
CA TYR A 171 9.16 19.76 6.90
C TYR A 171 8.00 18.89 7.39
N TYR A 172 6.84 19.52 7.51
CA TYR A 172 5.59 18.90 7.91
C TYR A 172 4.96 18.19 6.72
N TRP A 173 4.42 17.00 6.95
CA TRP A 173 3.63 16.26 5.97
C TRP A 173 2.35 15.81 6.65
N GLY A 174 1.20 16.30 6.16
CA GLY A 174 -0.14 15.83 6.56
C GLY A 174 -0.71 16.52 7.79
#